data_AF-A0A2P5D4P6-F1
#
_entry.id   AF-A0A2P5D4P6-F1
#
_cell.length_a   1.000
_cell.length_b   1.000
_cell.length_c   1.000
_cell.angle_alpha   90.00
_cell.angle_beta   90.00
_cell.angle_gamma   90.00
#
_symmetry.space_group_name_H-M   'P 1'
#
loop_
_entity.id
_entity.type
_entity.pdbx_description
1 polymer ?
#
loop_
_entity_poly.entity_id
_entity_poly.type
_entity_poly.pdbx_seq_one_letter_code
_entity_poly.pdbx_strand_id
1 'polypeptide(L)'
;MAVSTSFAGAKLEALLLKSSSANTTSSSFSRVSPTSSLCKPIRTRRALMQSQRGVRCEVAASDAPIQADQAGGSNVSALEQLKTSAADRYTKERSSIVVIGLSVHTAPVEMREKLAIPEAEWPRAIGELCGLNHIEEAAVLSTCNRMEIYVVALSQHRGVKEVTEWMSKTSGIPVSELCKHRFLLYNNDATQHLFEVSAGLDSLVLGEGQILAQVKQVVRVGQGVVGFGRNISGLFKHAITVGKRVRTETNIAAGAVSVSSAAVELALMKLPESSHTTARMLVIGAGKMGKLVIKHLVAKGCTKMVVVNRSEERVAAIREEMNGAEIIYKPLTEMLTCAAEADVVFTSTASETPLFLKEHVKDLPAVGQETGGLRLFVDISVPRNVGSCVADVETARVYNVDDLKEVVAANKEDRLRKAMEAQAIIAEESKQFEAWRDSLETVPTIKKLRAYAERIRAAELDKCLSKMGDDISKKTRRAVDDLSRGIVNKLLHGPMQHLRCDGSDSRTLSETLENMHALNRMFSLETEISVLEQKIRAKVEQTQK
;
A
#
# COMPACT_ATOMS: atom_id res chain seq x y z
N MET A 1 1.01 -70.39 -7.80
CA MET A 1 0.10 -69.80 -8.80
C MET A 1 0.63 -68.40 -9.10
N ALA A 2 1.55 -68.19 -10.05
CA ALA A 2 1.38 -68.20 -11.52
C ALA A 2 0.40 -67.06 -11.93
N VAL A 3 0.72 -66.05 -12.74
CA VAL A 3 1.80 -65.79 -13.72
C VAL A 3 1.96 -64.27 -13.91
N SER A 4 3.19 -63.84 -14.24
CA SER A 4 3.58 -62.54 -14.83
C SER A 4 3.15 -62.44 -16.31
N THR A 5 3.29 -61.30 -16.99
CA THR A 5 4.39 -61.01 -17.96
C THR A 5 4.35 -59.51 -18.34
N SER A 6 5.41 -58.71 -18.11
CA SER A 6 6.62 -58.42 -18.92
C SER A 6 6.35 -57.65 -20.23
N PHE A 7 7.04 -56.55 -20.53
CA PHE A 7 8.34 -56.59 -21.24
C PHE A 7 9.24 -55.35 -21.01
N ALA A 8 10.54 -55.61 -20.81
CA ALA A 8 11.71 -54.72 -20.93
C ALA A 8 12.12 -54.59 -22.42
N GLY A 9 13.08 -53.80 -22.93
CA GLY A 9 14.20 -52.98 -22.46
C GLY A 9 14.78 -52.23 -23.68
N ALA A 10 15.75 -51.32 -23.57
CA ALA A 10 17.17 -51.64 -23.75
C ALA A 10 18.10 -50.45 -23.41
N LYS A 11 19.31 -50.80 -22.98
CA LYS A 11 20.49 -49.98 -22.63
C LYS A 11 21.20 -49.40 -23.87
N LEU A 12 21.94 -48.29 -23.68
CA LEU A 12 23.35 -48.19 -24.14
C LEU A 12 24.15 -47.15 -23.30
N GLU A 13 25.07 -47.64 -22.47
CA GLU A 13 26.34 -47.01 -22.03
C GLU A 13 27.32 -46.99 -23.23
N ALA A 14 28.44 -46.26 -23.34
CA ALA A 14 29.21 -45.24 -22.62
C ALA A 14 30.44 -44.91 -23.53
N LEU A 15 31.39 -44.10 -23.02
CA LEU A 15 32.84 -44.00 -23.42
C LEU A 15 33.15 -43.00 -24.57
N LEU A 16 34.15 -42.10 -24.55
CA LEU A 16 35.35 -41.90 -23.71
C LEU A 16 36.05 -40.53 -24.00
N LEU A 17 36.86 -40.07 -23.02
CA LEU A 17 38.13 -39.28 -23.08
C LEU A 17 38.10 -37.80 -23.55
N LYS A 18 38.37 -36.80 -22.68
CA LYS A 18 39.69 -36.33 -22.15
C LYS A 18 40.72 -35.94 -23.21
N SER A 19 41.01 -34.64 -23.32
CA SER A 19 42.39 -34.09 -23.29
C SER A 19 42.38 -32.59 -23.00
N SER A 20 43.47 -32.16 -22.36
CA SER A 20 43.70 -30.86 -21.73
C SER A 20 44.75 -30.04 -22.48
N SER A 21 44.75 -28.73 -22.18
CA SER A 21 45.88 -27.77 -22.13
C SER A 21 46.60 -27.33 -23.42
N ALA A 22 46.45 -26.02 -23.67
CA ALA A 22 47.47 -24.99 -23.93
C ALA A 22 48.59 -25.24 -24.98
N ASN A 23 48.65 -24.35 -25.98
CA ASN A 23 49.88 -23.60 -26.28
C ASN A 23 49.63 -22.34 -27.11
N THR A 24 50.42 -21.33 -26.77
CA THR A 24 50.68 -20.03 -27.39
C THR A 24 51.08 -20.08 -28.86
N THR A 25 50.72 -19.06 -29.65
CA THR A 25 51.69 -18.22 -30.40
C THR A 25 51.06 -16.97 -31.01
N SER A 26 51.86 -15.91 -30.95
CA SER A 26 51.82 -14.59 -31.56
C SER A 26 51.30 -14.45 -33.01
N SER A 27 50.64 -13.34 -33.31
CA SER A 27 51.11 -12.44 -34.38
C SER A 27 50.58 -11.02 -34.21
N SER A 28 51.51 -10.09 -34.36
CA SER A 28 51.42 -8.64 -34.34
C SER A 28 51.06 -8.08 -35.71
N PHE A 29 50.23 -7.03 -35.81
CA PHE A 29 50.50 -5.90 -36.71
C PHE A 29 49.80 -4.60 -36.25
N SER A 30 50.63 -3.56 -36.16
CA SER A 30 50.45 -2.10 -36.02
C SER A 30 49.34 -1.48 -36.87
N ARG A 31 48.82 -0.25 -36.71
CA ARG A 31 49.19 1.07 -36.13
C ARG A 31 47.84 1.83 -36.05
N VAL A 32 47.58 2.79 -35.15
CA VAL A 32 47.84 4.24 -35.32
C VAL A 32 47.51 4.94 -33.98
N SER A 33 48.50 5.62 -33.42
CA SER A 33 48.44 6.72 -32.41
C SER A 33 48.29 8.08 -33.15
N PRO A 34 48.05 9.27 -32.53
CA PRO A 34 48.39 9.73 -31.17
C PRO A 34 47.21 10.54 -30.52
N THR A 35 47.23 11.20 -29.36
CA THR A 35 48.22 11.99 -28.60
C THR A 35 47.80 12.07 -27.12
N SER A 36 48.79 12.16 -26.26
CA SER A 36 48.74 12.52 -24.84
C SER A 36 48.38 13.98 -24.59
N SER A 37 47.68 14.30 -23.49
CA SER A 37 48.25 15.17 -22.44
C SER A 37 47.31 15.47 -21.26
N LEU A 38 47.93 15.39 -20.08
CA LEU A 38 47.74 16.22 -18.87
C LEU A 38 46.62 15.89 -17.84
N CYS A 39 47.13 15.62 -16.65
CA CYS A 39 46.47 15.34 -15.38
C CYS A 39 46.20 16.60 -14.55
N LYS A 40 45.09 16.52 -13.75
CA LYS A 40 44.80 17.13 -12.43
C LYS A 40 44.40 18.63 -12.36
N PRO A 41 43.75 19.13 -11.28
CA PRO A 41 43.14 18.44 -10.10
C PRO A 41 41.73 18.93 -9.68
N ILE A 42 41.20 18.21 -8.68
CA ILE A 42 40.09 18.50 -7.75
C ILE A 42 40.10 19.95 -7.20
N ARG A 43 38.92 20.58 -7.11
CA ARG A 43 38.60 21.59 -6.08
C ARG A 43 37.12 21.59 -5.70
N THR A 44 36.89 21.31 -4.42
CA THR A 44 35.70 21.59 -3.63
C THR A 44 35.50 23.10 -3.45
N ARG A 45 34.25 23.58 -3.48
CA ARG A 45 33.77 24.62 -2.54
C ARG A 45 32.24 24.79 -2.54
N ARG A 46 31.76 24.91 -1.31
CA ARG A 46 30.41 25.18 -0.82
C ARG A 46 30.04 26.66 -1.00
N ALA A 47 28.74 26.90 -1.10
CA ALA A 47 27.95 27.98 -0.48
C ALA A 47 27.65 29.31 -1.23
N LEU A 48 26.32 29.54 -1.30
CA LEU A 48 25.55 30.79 -1.11
C LEU A 48 25.64 31.92 -2.14
N MET A 49 24.55 32.12 -2.89
CA MET A 49 23.87 33.42 -2.96
C MET A 49 22.35 33.24 -3.12
N GLN A 50 21.63 33.89 -2.21
CA GLN A 50 20.22 34.24 -2.31
C GLN A 50 20.01 35.13 -3.55
N SER A 51 18.95 34.88 -4.31
CA SER A 51 18.32 35.96 -5.07
C SER A 51 16.80 35.84 -4.96
N GLN A 52 16.24 36.79 -4.22
CA GLN A 52 14.83 37.14 -4.19
C GLN A 52 14.32 37.44 -5.61
N ARG A 53 13.19 36.84 -5.99
CA ARG A 53 12.24 37.48 -6.90
C ARG A 53 10.84 37.24 -6.36
N GLY A 54 10.36 38.23 -5.60
CA GLY A 54 8.98 38.34 -5.19
C GLY A 54 8.11 38.70 -6.39
N VAL A 55 7.06 37.90 -6.62
CA VAL A 55 5.91 38.32 -7.42
C VAL A 55 4.88 38.83 -6.43
N ARG A 56 4.67 40.14 -6.48
CA ARG A 56 3.74 40.94 -5.68
C ARG A 56 2.33 40.66 -6.20
N CYS A 57 1.42 40.18 -5.36
CA CYS A 57 -0.01 40.16 -5.65
C CYS A 57 -0.70 41.06 -4.63
N GLU A 58 -1.24 42.18 -5.11
CA GLU A 58 -1.92 43.19 -4.31
C GLU A 58 -3.23 42.65 -3.75
N VAL A 59 -3.43 42.88 -2.46
CA VAL A 59 -4.69 42.64 -1.75
C VAL A 59 -5.61 43.81 -2.05
N ALA A 60 -6.62 43.59 -2.89
CA ALA A 60 -7.76 44.48 -2.98
C ALA A 60 -8.80 44.05 -1.92
N ALA A 61 -8.96 44.86 -0.90
CA ALA A 61 -10.06 44.76 0.06
C ALA A 61 -11.33 45.29 -0.61
N SER A 62 -12.42 44.52 -0.53
CA SER A 62 -13.78 45.04 -0.74
C SER A 62 -14.68 44.50 0.37
N ASP A 63 -15.01 45.38 1.30
CA ASP A 63 -16.11 45.22 2.27
C ASP A 63 -17.46 45.31 1.54
N ALA A 64 -18.35 44.34 1.77
CA ALA A 64 -19.81 44.51 1.83
C ALA A 64 -20.51 43.16 2.16
N PRO A 65 -21.70 43.17 2.78
CA PRO A 65 -22.02 42.28 3.90
C PRO A 65 -22.72 40.98 3.53
N ILE A 66 -22.59 40.03 4.46
CA ILE A 66 -23.29 38.74 4.52
C ILE A 66 -24.80 39.00 4.67
N GLN A 67 -25.59 38.65 3.65
CA GLN A 67 -27.02 38.38 3.82
C GLN A 67 -27.20 36.88 4.04
N ALA A 68 -27.77 36.54 5.20
CA ALA A 68 -28.24 35.22 5.53
C ALA A 68 -29.53 34.95 4.75
N ASP A 69 -29.56 33.85 4.00
CA ASP A 69 -30.81 33.22 3.57
C ASP A 69 -30.77 31.75 3.96
N GLN A 70 -31.70 31.39 4.85
CA GLN A 70 -32.07 30.02 5.15
C GLN A 70 -33.08 29.56 4.10
N ALA A 71 -32.81 28.44 3.43
CA ALA A 71 -33.85 27.58 2.89
C ALA A 71 -33.30 26.17 2.66
N GLY A 72 -33.91 25.17 3.31
CA GLY A 72 -33.56 23.76 3.17
C GLY A 72 -33.96 23.18 1.81
N GLY A 73 -33.23 22.15 1.38
CA GLY A 73 -33.60 21.36 0.20
C GLY A 73 -32.45 20.48 -0.31
N SER A 74 -32.57 19.18 -0.08
CA SER A 74 -31.84 18.05 -0.70
C SER A 74 -30.31 18.14 -0.84
N ASN A 75 -29.60 17.39 0.01
CA ASN A 75 -28.18 17.09 -0.11
C ASN A 75 -27.89 16.26 -1.37
N VAL A 76 -27.85 16.90 -2.53
CA VAL A 76 -27.08 16.42 -3.67
C VAL A 76 -25.64 16.78 -3.37
N SER A 77 -24.76 15.78 -3.19
CA SER A 77 -23.35 16.00 -2.86
C SER A 77 -22.75 17.00 -3.84
N ALA A 78 -21.94 17.95 -3.36
CA ALA A 78 -21.19 18.87 -4.21
C ALA A 78 -20.34 18.12 -5.27
N LEU A 79 -20.01 16.84 -5.01
CA LEU A 79 -19.43 15.89 -5.97
C LEU A 79 -20.33 15.66 -7.20
N GLU A 80 -21.63 15.45 -7.01
CA GLU A 80 -22.60 15.27 -8.10
C GLU A 80 -22.84 16.59 -8.86
N GLN A 81 -22.81 17.71 -8.14
CA GLN A 81 -22.88 19.04 -8.76
C GLN A 81 -21.63 19.35 -9.60
N LEU A 82 -20.44 18.96 -9.13
CA LEU A 82 -19.19 19.06 -9.88
C LEU A 82 -19.19 18.15 -11.11
N LYS A 83 -19.67 16.90 -10.96
CA LYS A 83 -19.84 15.96 -12.08
C LYS A 83 -20.78 16.50 -13.16
N THR A 84 -21.82 17.24 -12.76
CA THR A 84 -22.82 17.81 -13.69
C THR A 84 -22.44 19.18 -14.24
N SER A 85 -21.68 20.02 -13.53
CA SER A 85 -21.23 21.34 -14.01
C SER A 85 -19.99 21.30 -14.90
N ALA A 86 -19.26 20.18 -14.88
CA ALA A 86 -17.98 19.98 -15.55
C ALA A 86 -18.07 19.69 -17.05
N ALA A 87 -19.23 19.82 -17.68
CA ALA A 87 -19.44 19.25 -19.00
C ALA A 87 -18.61 19.86 -20.15
N ASP A 88 -17.91 21.00 -20.01
CA ASP A 88 -17.37 21.62 -21.22
C ASP A 88 -15.99 22.33 -21.23
N ARG A 89 -15.27 22.63 -20.13
CA ARG A 89 -14.01 23.43 -20.29
C ARG A 89 -12.77 23.10 -19.47
N TYR A 90 -12.83 22.24 -18.44
CA TYR A 90 -11.65 21.99 -17.56
C TYR A 90 -11.44 20.55 -17.05
N THR A 91 -12.31 19.58 -17.36
CA THR A 91 -12.30 18.21 -16.79
C THR A 91 -11.78 17.13 -17.72
N LYS A 92 -10.89 17.50 -18.63
CA LYS A 92 -10.10 16.52 -19.40
C LYS A 92 -8.92 15.95 -18.59
N GLU A 93 -8.91 16.09 -17.26
CA GLU A 93 -7.95 15.42 -16.41
C GLU A 93 -8.50 14.03 -16.08
N ARG A 94 -7.80 12.99 -16.54
CA ARG A 94 -8.09 11.60 -16.18
C ARG A 94 -7.99 11.44 -14.66
N SER A 95 -8.94 10.72 -14.06
CA SER A 95 -8.84 10.30 -12.65
C SER A 95 -7.48 9.65 -12.43
N SER A 96 -6.73 10.15 -11.45
CA SER A 96 -5.36 9.73 -11.20
C SER A 96 -5.26 8.99 -9.88
N ILE A 97 -4.46 7.92 -9.85
CA ILE A 97 -4.12 7.25 -8.60
C ILE A 97 -3.03 8.07 -7.92
N VAL A 98 -3.20 8.38 -6.64
CA VAL A 98 -2.24 9.17 -5.87
C VAL A 98 -1.96 8.47 -4.56
N VAL A 99 -0.69 8.37 -4.19
CA VAL A 99 -0.29 7.98 -2.83
C VAL A 99 0.26 9.19 -2.11
N ILE A 100 -0.26 9.43 -0.91
CA ILE A 100 0.08 10.55 -0.05
C ILE A 100 0.39 9.97 1.32
N GLY A 101 1.57 10.23 1.87
CA GLY A 101 1.89 9.64 3.15
C GLY A 101 3.15 10.17 3.81
N LEU A 102 3.44 9.55 4.94
CA LEU A 102 4.69 9.69 5.68
C LEU A 102 5.36 8.33 5.78
N SER A 103 6.66 8.30 5.55
CA SER A 103 7.49 7.10 5.68
C SER A 103 8.59 7.35 6.70
N VAL A 104 9.12 6.27 7.28
CA VAL A 104 10.30 6.26 8.15
C VAL A 104 11.55 6.90 7.52
N HIS A 105 11.56 7.06 6.20
CA HIS A 105 12.64 7.77 5.48
C HIS A 105 12.50 9.28 5.55
N THR A 106 11.27 9.79 5.66
CA THR A 106 10.97 11.22 5.56
C THR A 106 10.50 11.81 6.89
N ALA A 107 9.84 11.04 7.75
CA ALA A 107 9.22 11.49 8.98
C ALA A 107 9.65 10.64 10.19
N PRO A 108 9.94 11.27 11.33
CA PRO A 108 10.28 10.54 12.55
C PRO A 108 9.03 9.93 13.20
N VAL A 109 9.21 8.96 14.09
CA VAL A 109 8.11 8.22 14.74
C VAL A 109 7.13 9.12 15.50
N GLU A 110 7.59 10.21 16.14
CA GLU A 110 6.74 11.18 16.88
C GLU A 110 5.64 11.79 16.00
N MET A 111 5.95 11.95 14.72
CA MET A 111 5.03 12.51 13.74
C MET A 111 4.13 11.41 13.17
N ARG A 112 4.71 10.24 12.86
CA ARG A 112 3.98 9.12 12.24
C ARG A 112 2.94 8.52 13.18
N GLU A 113 3.22 8.44 14.48
CA GLU A 113 2.29 7.87 15.46
C GLU A 113 0.99 8.67 15.59
N LYS A 114 1.03 10.01 15.42
CA LYS A 114 -0.17 10.86 15.44
C LYS A 114 -1.08 10.65 14.22
N LEU A 115 -0.56 10.03 13.17
CA LEU A 115 -1.29 9.66 11.97
C LEU A 115 -1.57 8.16 11.91
N ALA A 116 -1.18 7.37 12.91
CA ALA A 116 -1.47 5.95 12.94
C ALA A 116 -2.98 5.74 13.08
N ILE A 117 -3.56 4.94 12.17
CA ILE A 117 -5.00 4.65 12.18
C ILE A 117 -5.19 3.15 12.44
N PRO A 118 -5.82 2.78 13.58
CA PRO A 118 -6.11 1.38 13.90
C PRO A 118 -6.97 0.71 12.84
N GLU A 119 -6.83 -0.61 12.68
CA GLU A 119 -7.58 -1.39 11.67
C GLU A 119 -9.10 -1.22 11.76
N ALA A 120 -9.61 -1.05 12.99
CA ALA A 120 -11.05 -0.84 13.25
C ALA A 120 -11.59 0.48 12.67
N GLU A 121 -10.71 1.47 12.48
CA GLU A 121 -11.09 2.80 12.01
C GLU A 121 -10.90 2.98 10.49
N TRP A 122 -10.27 2.03 9.80
CA TRP A 122 -10.06 2.11 8.35
C TRP A 122 -11.35 2.34 7.56
N PRO A 123 -12.49 1.64 7.82
CA PRO A 123 -13.73 1.90 7.11
C PRO A 123 -14.24 3.33 7.27
N ARG A 124 -14.11 3.89 8.49
CA ARG A 124 -14.49 5.26 8.79
C ARG A 124 -13.58 6.24 8.04
N ALA A 125 -12.26 6.05 8.12
CA ALA A 125 -11.29 6.89 7.42
C ALA A 125 -11.53 6.91 5.90
N ILE A 126 -11.79 5.75 5.30
CA ILE A 126 -12.14 5.64 3.87
C ILE A 126 -13.43 6.43 3.57
N GLY A 127 -14.46 6.30 4.40
CA GLY A 127 -15.72 7.04 4.24
C GLY A 127 -15.53 8.55 4.32
N GLU A 128 -14.72 9.03 5.26
CA GLU A 128 -14.39 10.46 5.39
C GLU A 128 -13.58 10.98 4.19
N LEU A 129 -12.59 10.22 3.72
CA LEU A 129 -11.77 10.57 2.55
C LEU A 129 -12.61 10.63 1.27
N CYS A 130 -13.48 9.65 1.04
CA CYS A 130 -14.41 9.63 -0.10
C CYS A 130 -15.55 10.67 0.03
N GLY A 131 -15.73 11.27 1.20
CA GLY A 131 -16.62 12.43 1.38
C GLY A 131 -16.04 13.74 0.85
N LEU A 132 -14.76 13.77 0.48
CA LEU A 132 -14.09 14.93 -0.10
C LEU A 132 -14.47 15.12 -1.58
N ASN A 133 -14.48 16.36 -2.06
CA ASN A 133 -15.04 16.71 -3.37
C ASN A 133 -14.24 16.15 -4.56
N HIS A 134 -12.95 15.87 -4.38
CA HIS A 134 -12.10 15.42 -5.49
C HIS A 134 -11.63 13.98 -5.34
N ILE A 135 -12.15 13.21 -4.37
CA ILE A 135 -11.72 11.84 -4.07
C ILE A 135 -12.86 10.86 -4.36
N GLU A 136 -12.64 9.90 -5.26
CA GLU A 136 -13.63 8.88 -5.60
C GLU A 136 -13.44 7.58 -4.83
N GLU A 137 -12.19 7.18 -4.64
CA GLU A 137 -11.82 5.94 -3.96
C GLU A 137 -10.67 6.22 -2.99
N ALA A 138 -10.61 5.47 -1.89
CA ALA A 138 -9.55 5.60 -0.90
C ALA A 138 -9.18 4.25 -0.25
N ALA A 139 -7.92 4.15 0.19
CA ALA A 139 -7.43 3.11 1.08
C ALA A 139 -6.37 3.67 2.02
N VAL A 140 -6.30 3.09 3.21
CA VAL A 140 -5.34 3.43 4.25
C VAL A 140 -4.41 2.25 4.49
N LEU A 141 -3.09 2.50 4.41
CA LEU A 141 -2.05 1.55 4.79
C LEU A 141 -1.26 2.14 5.96
N SER A 142 -1.62 1.72 7.17
CA SER A 142 -0.98 2.16 8.41
C SER A 142 -0.13 1.05 9.01
N THR A 143 1.16 1.32 9.21
CA THR A 143 2.15 0.38 9.76
C THR A 143 3.11 1.10 10.70
N CYS A 144 4.01 0.36 11.36
CA CYS A 144 5.03 0.97 12.21
C CYS A 144 6.07 1.81 11.45
N ASN A 145 6.19 1.66 10.12
CA ASN A 145 7.18 2.37 9.31
C ASN A 145 6.56 3.38 8.35
N ARG A 146 5.26 3.29 8.07
CA ARG A 146 4.60 4.15 7.09
C ARG A 146 3.14 4.38 7.45
N MET A 147 2.66 5.55 7.08
CA MET A 147 1.26 5.87 7.02
C MET A 147 0.97 6.43 5.63
N GLU A 148 0.24 5.67 4.81
CA GLU A 148 0.01 5.97 3.41
C GLU A 148 -1.47 5.94 3.09
N ILE A 149 -1.92 6.93 2.32
CA ILE A 149 -3.27 7.04 1.84
C ILE A 149 -3.21 6.96 0.32
N TYR A 150 -3.85 5.93 -0.22
CA TYR A 150 -3.99 5.72 -1.66
C TYR A 150 -5.37 6.20 -2.08
N VAL A 151 -5.44 7.13 -3.03
CA VAL A 151 -6.70 7.70 -3.51
C VAL A 151 -6.82 7.70 -5.02
N VAL A 152 -8.05 7.69 -5.51
CA VAL A 152 -8.36 8.08 -6.90
C VAL A 152 -8.89 9.50 -6.87
N ALA A 153 -8.12 10.43 -7.43
CA ALA A 153 -8.44 11.84 -7.45
C ALA A 153 -8.93 12.31 -8.83
N LEU A 154 -10.03 13.06 -8.86
CA LEU A 154 -10.55 13.71 -10.08
C LEU A 154 -9.63 14.83 -10.59
N SER A 155 -8.95 15.51 -9.66
CA SER A 155 -7.90 16.49 -9.97
C SER A 155 -6.76 16.29 -8.99
N GLN A 156 -5.55 16.10 -9.52
CA GLN A 156 -4.37 15.76 -8.73
C GLN A 156 -4.09 16.80 -7.64
N HIS A 157 -4.00 18.08 -8.03
CA HIS A 157 -3.64 19.14 -7.09
C HIS A 157 -4.70 19.36 -6.01
N ARG A 158 -5.98 19.31 -6.37
CA ARG A 158 -7.09 19.52 -5.42
C ARG A 158 -7.26 18.33 -4.50
N GLY A 159 -7.20 17.11 -5.02
CA GLY A 159 -7.26 15.89 -4.21
C GLY A 159 -6.11 15.82 -3.21
N VAL A 160 -4.88 16.13 -3.62
CA VAL A 160 -3.73 16.17 -2.71
C VAL A 160 -3.92 17.20 -1.60
N LYS A 161 -4.43 18.39 -1.93
CA LYS A 161 -4.71 19.43 -0.94
C LYS A 161 -5.73 18.95 0.10
N GLU A 162 -6.88 18.43 -0.36
CA GLU A 162 -7.96 17.97 0.52
C GLU A 162 -7.51 16.82 1.43
N VAL A 163 -6.79 15.83 0.90
CA VAL A 163 -6.25 14.72 1.70
C VAL A 163 -5.23 15.21 2.72
N THR A 164 -4.37 16.19 2.35
CA THR A 164 -3.38 16.75 3.29
C THR A 164 -4.07 17.54 4.41
N GLU A 165 -5.13 18.29 4.10
CA GLU A 165 -5.95 18.98 5.10
C GLU A 165 -6.67 17.98 6.02
N TRP A 166 -7.20 16.89 5.47
CA TRP A 166 -7.76 15.79 6.26
C TRP A 166 -6.71 15.17 7.19
N MET A 167 -5.51 14.86 6.69
CA MET A 167 -4.40 14.34 7.52
C MET A 167 -4.06 15.31 8.67
N SER A 168 -4.03 16.62 8.38
CA SER A 168 -3.76 17.65 9.39
C SER A 168 -4.84 17.68 10.47
N LYS A 169 -6.12 17.64 10.06
CA LYS A 169 -7.26 17.62 10.99
C LYS A 169 -7.27 16.39 11.88
N THR A 170 -7.00 15.21 11.31
CA THR A 170 -7.05 13.94 12.04
C THR A 170 -5.88 13.80 13.02
N SER A 171 -4.69 14.28 12.65
CA SER A 171 -3.48 14.14 13.48
C SER A 171 -3.18 15.32 14.41
N GLY A 172 -3.84 16.46 14.19
CA GLY A 172 -3.52 17.73 14.85
C GLY A 172 -2.19 18.36 14.42
N ILE A 173 -1.51 17.80 13.40
CA ILE A 173 -0.24 18.34 12.89
C ILE A 173 -0.52 19.43 11.85
N PRO A 174 0.10 20.61 11.92
CA PRO A 174 -0.10 21.66 10.93
C PRO A 174 0.26 21.21 9.50
N VAL A 175 -0.55 21.60 8.51
CA VAL A 175 -0.33 21.31 7.08
C VAL A 175 1.09 21.68 6.62
N SER A 176 1.62 22.82 7.09
CA SER A 176 2.97 23.28 6.75
C SER A 176 4.07 22.33 7.22
N GLU A 177 3.85 21.64 8.34
CA GLU A 177 4.78 20.67 8.89
C GLU A 177 4.67 19.33 8.14
N LEU A 178 3.44 18.86 7.89
CA LEU A 178 3.19 17.67 7.07
C LEU A 178 3.84 17.80 5.69
N CYS A 179 3.69 18.94 5.01
CA CYS A 179 4.27 19.17 3.68
C CYS A 179 5.80 19.03 3.63
N LYS A 180 6.52 19.21 4.74
CA LYS A 180 7.99 19.04 4.78
C LYS A 180 8.40 17.57 4.75
N HIS A 181 7.56 16.70 5.30
CA HIS A 181 7.85 15.27 5.47
C HIS A 181 6.99 14.37 4.56
N ARG A 182 5.99 14.95 3.88
CA ARG A 182 5.08 14.26 2.97
C ARG A 182 5.83 13.74 1.75
N PHE A 183 5.67 12.44 1.48
CA PHE A 183 5.97 11.90 0.17
C PHE A 183 4.69 11.83 -0.67
N LEU A 184 4.85 11.97 -1.98
CA LEU A 184 3.75 12.11 -2.92
C LEU A 184 4.16 11.48 -4.26
N LEU A 185 3.41 10.49 -4.72
CA LEU A 185 3.63 9.83 -6.01
C LEU A 185 2.31 9.70 -6.76
N TYR A 186 2.39 9.67 -8.10
CA TYR A 186 1.22 9.67 -8.98
C TYR A 186 1.24 8.47 -9.94
N ASN A 187 0.06 7.94 -10.24
CA ASN A 187 -0.21 6.91 -11.25
C ASN A 187 0.78 5.74 -11.19
N ASN A 188 1.56 5.53 -12.25
CA ASN A 188 2.52 4.43 -12.33
C ASN A 188 3.53 4.45 -11.18
N ASP A 189 3.97 5.63 -10.72
CA ASP A 189 4.91 5.73 -9.59
C ASP A 189 4.23 5.31 -8.27
N ALA A 190 2.94 5.60 -8.11
CA ALA A 190 2.15 5.16 -6.95
C ALA A 190 1.92 3.63 -6.98
N THR A 191 1.65 3.08 -8.17
CA THR A 191 1.52 1.63 -8.40
C THR A 191 2.83 0.92 -8.07
N GLN A 192 3.93 1.38 -8.68
CA GLN A 192 5.27 0.83 -8.47
C GLN A 192 5.65 0.88 -6.99
N HIS A 193 5.41 2.01 -6.33
CA HIS A 193 5.66 2.15 -4.88
C HIS A 193 4.90 1.09 -4.06
N LEU A 194 3.60 0.89 -4.28
CA LEU A 194 2.86 -0.13 -3.54
C LEU A 194 3.39 -1.54 -3.81
N PHE A 195 3.86 -1.82 -5.03
CA PHE A 195 4.44 -3.12 -5.38
C PHE A 195 5.79 -3.33 -4.70
N GLU A 196 6.64 -2.31 -4.64
CA GLU A 196 7.89 -2.31 -3.88
C GLU A 196 7.65 -2.51 -2.38
N VAL A 197 6.67 -1.81 -1.82
CA VAL A 197 6.24 -1.96 -0.42
C VAL A 197 5.73 -3.38 -0.17
N SER A 198 4.88 -3.92 -1.04
CA SER A 198 4.31 -5.27 -0.89
C SER A 198 5.34 -6.38 -1.06
N ALA A 199 6.35 -6.16 -1.91
CA ALA A 199 7.52 -7.01 -2.06
C ALA A 199 8.46 -6.95 -0.84
N GLY A 200 8.36 -5.89 -0.03
CA GLY A 200 9.24 -5.64 1.09
C GLY A 200 10.59 -5.03 0.68
N LEU A 201 10.66 -4.38 -0.49
CA LEU A 201 11.83 -3.62 -0.94
C LEU A 201 11.92 -2.25 -0.25
N ASP A 202 10.78 -1.63 0.00
CA ASP A 202 10.71 -0.42 0.82
C ASP A 202 10.28 -0.82 2.23
N SER A 203 11.19 -1.46 2.98
CA SER A 203 11.00 -1.73 4.41
C SER A 203 12.33 -1.50 5.13
N LEU A 204 12.27 -1.15 6.42
CA LEU A 204 13.46 -1.13 7.28
C LEU A 204 14.22 -2.44 7.17
N VAL A 205 13.49 -3.55 7.05
CA VAL A 205 14.08 -4.85 6.75
C VAL A 205 13.59 -5.42 5.44
N LEU A 206 14.54 -5.54 4.51
CA LEU A 206 14.30 -6.04 3.17
C LEU A 206 13.75 -7.47 3.19
N GLY A 207 12.64 -7.68 2.49
CA GLY A 207 11.98 -8.98 2.35
C GLY A 207 11.08 -9.38 3.53
N GLU A 208 10.83 -8.49 4.50
CA GLU A 208 10.00 -8.80 5.66
C GLU A 208 8.59 -9.26 5.27
N GLY A 209 8.16 -10.38 5.87
CA GLY A 209 6.89 -11.04 5.61
C GLY A 209 5.63 -10.20 5.90
N GLN A 210 5.73 -9.29 6.87
CA GLN A 210 4.60 -8.66 7.56
C GLN A 210 3.86 -7.63 6.72
N ILE A 211 4.58 -6.83 5.93
CA ILE A 211 3.96 -5.77 5.11
C ILE A 211 2.94 -6.34 4.11
N LEU A 212 3.28 -7.45 3.44
CA LEU A 212 2.34 -8.17 2.56
C LEU A 212 1.10 -8.67 3.31
N ALA A 213 1.25 -9.05 4.58
CA ALA A 213 0.10 -9.47 5.40
C ALA A 213 -0.81 -8.27 5.74
N GLN A 214 -0.23 -7.09 5.96
CA GLN A 214 -0.99 -5.84 6.15
C GLN A 214 -1.72 -5.42 4.87
N VAL A 215 -1.07 -5.50 3.71
CA VAL A 215 -1.72 -5.22 2.40
C VAL A 215 -2.90 -6.18 2.17
N LYS A 216 -2.76 -7.47 2.50
CA LYS A 216 -3.88 -8.44 2.49
C LYS A 216 -5.00 -8.05 3.44
N GLN A 217 -4.66 -7.52 4.61
CA GLN A 217 -5.64 -7.07 5.59
C GLN A 217 -6.41 -5.85 5.10
N VAL A 218 -5.76 -4.89 4.44
CA VAL A 218 -6.43 -3.74 3.81
C VAL A 218 -7.48 -4.21 2.80
N VAL A 219 -7.14 -5.18 1.93
CA VAL A 219 -8.11 -5.75 0.98
C VAL A 219 -9.26 -6.47 1.70
N ARG A 220 -8.98 -7.20 2.78
CA ARG A 220 -10.00 -7.93 3.54
C ARG A 220 -10.98 -6.98 4.23
N VAL A 221 -10.47 -5.94 4.90
CA VAL A 221 -11.29 -4.95 5.63
C VAL A 221 -12.02 -4.04 4.66
N GLY A 222 -11.37 -3.65 3.56
CA GLY A 222 -11.98 -2.80 2.52
C GLY A 222 -13.09 -3.51 1.73
N GLN A 223 -13.16 -4.84 1.76
CA GLN A 223 -14.29 -5.56 1.16
C GLN A 223 -15.61 -5.18 1.87
N GLY A 224 -16.50 -4.53 1.13
CA GLY A 224 -17.80 -4.06 1.65
C GLY A 224 -17.79 -2.60 2.13
N VAL A 225 -16.65 -1.92 2.11
CA VAL A 225 -16.56 -0.49 2.42
C VAL A 225 -16.87 0.32 1.16
N VAL A 226 -17.89 1.18 1.23
CA VAL A 226 -18.18 2.16 0.19
C VAL A 226 -17.02 3.16 0.15
N GLY A 227 -16.32 3.23 -1.00
CA GLY A 227 -15.10 4.02 -1.17
C GLY A 227 -13.84 3.18 -1.44
N PHE A 228 -13.83 1.89 -1.07
CA PHE A 228 -12.78 0.96 -1.53
C PHE A 228 -13.13 0.41 -2.92
N GLY A 229 -13.08 1.30 -3.91
CA GLY A 229 -13.60 1.06 -5.26
C GLY A 229 -12.72 0.16 -6.12
N ARG A 230 -13.04 0.11 -7.42
CA ARG A 230 -12.47 -0.89 -8.33
C ARG A 230 -10.98 -0.64 -8.61
N ASN A 231 -10.57 0.61 -8.73
CA ASN A 231 -9.19 0.96 -9.04
C ASN A 231 -8.28 0.64 -7.86
N ILE A 232 -8.61 1.14 -6.67
CA ILE A 232 -7.83 0.93 -5.45
C ILE A 232 -7.87 -0.55 -5.02
N SER A 233 -9.03 -1.19 -5.04
CA SER A 233 -9.09 -2.62 -4.69
C SER A 233 -8.34 -3.50 -5.70
N GLY A 234 -8.36 -3.14 -6.99
CA GLY A 234 -7.58 -3.80 -8.04
C GLY A 234 -6.08 -3.63 -7.85
N LEU A 235 -5.64 -2.41 -7.50
CA LEU A 235 -4.25 -2.08 -7.21
C LEU A 235 -3.72 -2.91 -6.03
N PHE A 236 -4.42 -2.92 -4.90
CA PHE A 236 -4.00 -3.70 -3.73
C PHE A 236 -4.03 -5.21 -3.97
N LYS A 237 -5.00 -5.72 -4.76
CA LYS A 237 -5.03 -7.15 -5.15
C LYS A 237 -3.84 -7.52 -6.03
N HIS A 238 -3.48 -6.70 -7.01
CA HIS A 238 -2.27 -6.92 -7.81
C HIS A 238 -1.02 -6.84 -6.93
N ALA A 239 -0.92 -5.86 -6.03
CA ALA A 239 0.20 -5.75 -5.11
C ALA A 239 0.41 -7.00 -4.25
N ILE A 240 -0.67 -7.69 -3.86
CA ILE A 240 -0.59 -8.99 -3.18
C ILE A 240 -0.01 -10.08 -4.09
N THR A 241 -0.40 -10.11 -5.35
CA THR A 241 0.14 -11.04 -6.35
C THR A 241 1.63 -10.80 -6.58
N VAL A 242 2.02 -9.54 -6.82
CA VAL A 242 3.42 -9.13 -7.00
C VAL A 242 4.25 -9.50 -5.77
N GLY A 243 3.79 -9.13 -4.57
CA GLY A 243 4.51 -9.43 -3.34
C GLY A 243 4.69 -10.93 -3.07
N LYS A 244 3.74 -11.78 -3.52
CA LYS A 244 3.92 -13.24 -3.48
C LYS A 244 4.95 -13.70 -4.51
N ARG A 245 4.82 -13.25 -5.76
CA ARG A 245 5.67 -13.64 -6.89
C ARG A 245 7.14 -13.29 -6.63
N VAL A 246 7.42 -12.05 -6.20
CA VAL A 246 8.77 -11.61 -5.83
C VAL A 246 9.37 -12.51 -4.76
N ARG A 247 8.61 -12.85 -3.71
CA ARG A 247 9.12 -13.71 -2.63
C ARG A 247 9.43 -15.13 -3.09
N THR A 248 8.61 -15.69 -3.96
CA THR A 248 8.83 -17.05 -4.48
C THR A 248 9.96 -17.13 -5.50
N GLU A 249 10.15 -16.09 -6.31
CA GLU A 249 11.13 -16.11 -7.42
C GLU A 249 12.52 -15.58 -7.03
N THR A 250 12.63 -14.59 -6.14
CA THR A 250 13.91 -13.91 -5.82
C THR A 250 14.56 -14.36 -4.51
N ASN A 251 13.87 -15.22 -3.76
CA ASN A 251 14.28 -15.66 -2.42
C ASN A 251 14.64 -14.48 -1.48
N ILE A 252 13.99 -13.32 -1.66
CA ILE A 252 14.23 -12.10 -0.88
C ILE A 252 13.88 -12.27 0.60
N ALA A 253 12.97 -13.20 0.90
CA ALA A 253 12.60 -13.55 2.27
C ALA A 253 13.65 -14.43 2.98
N ALA A 254 14.52 -15.15 2.24
CA ALA A 254 15.54 -15.98 2.87
C ALA A 254 16.62 -15.12 3.52
N GLY A 255 16.76 -15.28 4.83
CA GLY A 255 17.66 -14.48 5.66
C GLY A 255 17.14 -13.06 5.95
N ALA A 256 15.88 -12.76 5.61
CA ALA A 256 15.28 -11.49 5.98
C ALA A 256 15.19 -11.40 7.51
N VAL A 257 15.90 -10.42 8.06
CA VAL A 257 15.76 -10.01 9.46
C VAL A 257 14.32 -9.45 9.60
N SER A 258 13.66 -9.65 10.73
CA SER A 258 12.40 -8.97 11.05
C SER A 258 12.67 -7.74 11.93
N VAL A 259 11.71 -6.83 12.05
CA VAL A 259 11.79 -5.74 13.05
C VAL A 259 12.02 -6.31 14.46
N SER A 260 11.36 -7.41 14.81
CA SER A 260 11.54 -8.08 16.10
C SER A 260 12.94 -8.67 16.29
N SER A 261 13.58 -9.25 15.26
CA SER A 261 14.97 -9.70 15.39
C SER A 261 15.94 -8.55 15.45
N ALA A 262 15.72 -7.48 14.67
CA ALA A 262 16.56 -6.30 14.72
C ALA A 262 16.51 -5.65 16.11
N ALA A 263 15.35 -5.67 16.77
CA ALA A 263 15.19 -5.22 18.15
C ALA A 263 15.99 -6.06 19.14
N VAL A 264 15.95 -7.39 19.03
CA VAL A 264 16.76 -8.28 19.88
C VAL A 264 18.26 -8.07 19.64
N GLU A 265 18.68 -7.94 18.38
CA GLU A 265 20.08 -7.69 18.03
C GLU A 265 20.56 -6.31 18.51
N LEU A 266 19.71 -5.28 18.42
CA LEU A 266 20.02 -3.96 18.96
C LEU A 266 20.20 -4.03 20.48
N ALA A 267 19.29 -4.71 21.19
CA ALA A 267 19.40 -4.87 22.64
C ALA A 267 20.72 -5.54 23.04
N LEU A 268 21.08 -6.65 22.38
CA LEU A 268 22.33 -7.35 22.64
C LEU A 268 23.55 -6.50 22.29
N MET A 269 23.53 -5.76 21.19
CA MET A 269 24.65 -4.87 20.81
C MET A 269 24.91 -3.76 21.84
N LYS A 270 23.88 -3.31 22.56
CA LYS A 270 23.99 -2.24 23.57
C LYS A 270 24.29 -2.77 24.97
N LEU A 271 24.08 -4.07 25.20
CA LEU A 271 24.49 -4.74 26.43
C LEU A 271 25.98 -5.12 26.38
N PRO A 272 26.67 -5.20 27.54
CA PRO A 272 27.99 -5.81 27.61
C PRO A 272 27.95 -7.28 27.19
N GLU A 273 28.92 -7.75 26.39
CA GLU A 273 28.95 -9.13 25.87
C GLU A 273 28.89 -10.20 26.98
N SER A 274 29.52 -9.93 28.13
CA SER A 274 29.51 -10.79 29.30
C SER A 274 28.13 -10.99 29.94
N SER A 275 27.17 -10.12 29.61
CA SER A 275 25.84 -10.09 30.21
C SER A 275 24.74 -10.71 29.35
N HIS A 276 25.04 -11.11 28.10
CA HIS A 276 24.03 -11.63 27.17
C HIS A 276 23.23 -12.81 27.71
N THR A 277 23.86 -13.68 28.51
CA THR A 277 23.22 -14.88 29.09
C THR A 277 22.57 -14.60 30.44
N THR A 278 23.04 -13.60 31.18
CA THR A 278 22.57 -13.30 32.55
C THR A 278 21.53 -12.18 32.60
N ALA A 279 21.45 -11.36 31.55
CA ALA A 279 20.51 -10.24 31.47
C ALA A 279 19.06 -10.72 31.53
N ARG A 280 18.28 -10.09 32.40
CA ARG A 280 16.87 -10.39 32.65
C ARG A 280 16.00 -9.72 31.59
N MET A 281 15.39 -10.55 30.76
CA MET A 281 14.57 -10.12 29.62
C MET A 281 13.09 -10.04 30.02
N LEU A 282 12.46 -8.90 29.75
CA LEU A 282 11.02 -8.68 29.89
C LEU A 282 10.42 -8.36 28.53
N VAL A 283 9.35 -9.05 28.15
CA VAL A 283 8.56 -8.78 26.94
C VAL A 283 7.14 -8.38 27.33
N ILE A 284 6.72 -7.19 26.94
CA ILE A 284 5.39 -6.66 27.21
C ILE A 284 4.58 -6.71 25.91
N GLY A 285 3.53 -7.54 25.94
CA GLY A 285 2.70 -7.87 24.78
C GLY A 285 3.11 -9.21 24.15
N ALA A 286 2.15 -10.15 24.12
CA ALA A 286 2.33 -11.46 23.49
C ALA A 286 1.59 -11.56 22.14
N GLY A 287 1.63 -10.48 21.36
CA GLY A 287 1.06 -10.43 20.01
C GLY A 287 1.97 -11.08 18.97
N LYS A 288 1.68 -10.84 17.68
CA LYS A 288 2.51 -11.32 16.56
C LYS A 288 3.98 -10.87 16.70
N MET A 289 4.18 -9.60 17.06
CA MET A 289 5.52 -9.01 17.27
C MET A 289 6.21 -9.58 18.50
N GLY A 290 5.54 -9.60 19.65
CA GLY A 290 6.08 -10.17 20.88
C GLY A 290 6.49 -11.64 20.74
N LYS A 291 5.68 -12.45 20.05
CA LYS A 291 6.02 -13.85 19.74
C LYS A 291 7.32 -13.96 18.93
N LEU A 292 7.55 -13.07 17.95
CA LEU A 292 8.80 -13.04 17.19
C LEU A 292 9.99 -12.59 18.04
N VAL A 293 9.80 -11.60 18.92
CA VAL A 293 10.85 -11.19 19.89
C VAL A 293 11.26 -12.37 20.74
N ILE A 294 10.29 -13.09 21.34
CA ILE A 294 10.53 -14.30 22.13
C ILE A 294 11.30 -15.33 21.32
N LYS A 295 10.86 -15.64 20.09
CA LYS A 295 11.53 -16.60 19.20
C LYS A 295 12.99 -16.23 18.96
N HIS A 296 13.28 -14.96 18.73
CA HIS A 296 14.63 -14.48 18.48
C HIS A 296 15.50 -14.44 19.74
N LEU A 297 14.93 -14.14 20.91
CA LEU A 297 15.61 -14.25 22.20
C LEU A 297 16.05 -15.70 22.46
N VAL A 298 15.14 -16.67 22.26
CA VAL A 298 15.45 -18.10 22.41
C VAL A 298 16.56 -18.52 21.43
N ALA A 299 16.48 -18.11 20.17
CA ALA A 299 17.49 -18.43 19.16
C ALA A 299 18.88 -17.82 19.46
N LYS A 300 18.94 -16.72 20.22
CA LYS A 300 20.19 -16.10 20.69
C LYS A 300 20.66 -16.63 22.05
N GLY A 301 20.02 -17.68 22.57
CA GLY A 301 20.43 -18.37 23.80
C GLY A 301 19.83 -17.84 25.09
N CYS A 302 18.80 -16.99 25.03
CA CYS A 302 18.07 -16.58 26.24
C CYS A 302 17.26 -17.75 26.78
N THR A 303 17.59 -18.20 28.00
CA THR A 303 16.97 -19.38 28.64
C THR A 303 15.82 -19.03 29.57
N LYS A 304 15.69 -17.76 29.99
CA LYS A 304 14.66 -17.31 30.91
C LYS A 304 14.17 -15.91 30.57
N MET A 305 12.86 -15.73 30.50
CA MET A 305 12.24 -14.43 30.26
C MET A 305 10.87 -14.30 30.93
N VAL A 306 10.50 -13.07 31.25
CA VAL A 306 9.17 -12.72 31.76
C VAL A 306 8.35 -12.14 30.62
N VAL A 307 7.11 -12.60 30.47
CA VAL A 307 6.17 -12.11 29.46
C VAL A 307 4.93 -11.54 30.14
N VAL A 308 4.77 -10.23 30.02
CA VAL A 308 3.61 -9.51 30.53
C VAL A 308 2.56 -9.41 29.44
N ASN A 309 1.34 -9.90 29.71
CA ASN A 309 0.26 -9.84 28.73
C ASN A 309 -1.13 -9.79 29.39
N ARG A 310 -2.11 -9.23 28.67
CA ARG A 310 -3.51 -9.20 29.13
C ARG A 310 -4.16 -10.58 29.19
N SER A 311 -3.81 -11.48 28.27
CA SER A 311 -4.37 -12.83 28.17
C SER A 311 -3.27 -13.85 28.45
N GLU A 312 -3.47 -14.66 29.50
CA GLU A 312 -2.58 -15.76 29.85
C GLU A 312 -2.57 -16.84 28.77
N GLU A 313 -3.73 -17.17 28.20
CA GLU A 313 -3.90 -18.18 27.14
C GLU A 313 -2.93 -17.96 25.97
N ARG A 314 -2.74 -16.70 25.53
CA ARG A 314 -1.80 -16.37 24.46
C ARG A 314 -0.35 -16.70 24.83
N VAL A 315 0.03 -16.47 26.09
CA VAL A 315 1.38 -16.76 26.59
C VAL A 315 1.56 -18.26 26.77
N ALA A 316 0.54 -18.96 27.25
CA ALA A 316 0.53 -20.42 27.35
C ALA A 316 0.74 -21.08 25.97
N ALA A 317 0.01 -20.63 24.95
CA ALA A 317 0.19 -21.12 23.58
C ALA A 317 1.60 -20.88 23.03
N ILE A 318 2.21 -19.71 23.32
CA ILE A 318 3.59 -19.43 22.92
C ILE A 318 4.57 -20.35 23.67
N ARG A 319 4.31 -20.63 24.96
CA ARG A 319 5.13 -21.52 25.78
C ARG A 319 5.12 -22.95 25.23
N GLU A 320 3.98 -23.45 24.76
CA GLU A 320 3.87 -24.78 24.14
C GLU A 320 4.64 -24.89 22.81
N GLU A 321 4.69 -23.80 22.03
CA GLU A 321 5.40 -23.79 20.75
C GLU A 321 6.92 -23.63 20.90
N MET A 322 7.40 -23.02 21.99
CA MET A 322 8.79 -22.59 22.17
C MET A 322 9.52 -23.50 23.17
N ASN A 323 9.99 -24.65 22.70
CA ASN A 323 10.86 -25.53 23.49
C ASN A 323 12.27 -24.95 23.55
N GLY A 324 12.73 -24.53 24.73
CA GLY A 324 14.11 -24.05 24.93
C GLY A 324 14.29 -22.89 25.90
N ALA A 325 13.21 -22.31 26.44
CA ALA A 325 13.30 -21.27 27.46
C ALA A 325 12.15 -21.33 28.47
N GLU A 326 12.43 -20.91 29.71
CA GLU A 326 11.46 -20.68 30.77
C GLU A 326 10.73 -19.35 30.49
N ILE A 327 9.46 -19.44 30.08
CA ILE A 327 8.60 -18.27 29.85
C ILE A 327 7.65 -18.09 31.03
N ILE A 328 7.89 -17.08 31.86
CA ILE A 328 7.06 -16.76 33.03
C ILE A 328 5.97 -15.76 32.62
N TYR A 329 4.71 -16.14 32.81
CA TYR A 329 3.58 -15.24 32.56
C TYR A 329 3.39 -14.29 33.73
N LYS A 330 3.12 -13.02 33.43
CA LYS A 330 2.71 -12.00 34.40
C LYS A 330 1.54 -11.16 33.88
N PRO A 331 0.58 -10.78 34.74
CA PRO A 331 -0.52 -9.92 34.34
C PRO A 331 -0.04 -8.48 34.13
N LEU A 332 -0.80 -7.70 33.34
CA LEU A 332 -0.47 -6.30 33.03
C LEU A 332 -0.37 -5.41 34.28
N THR A 333 -1.08 -5.75 35.36
CA THR A 333 -1.04 -5.04 36.65
C THR A 333 0.33 -5.12 37.33
N GLU A 334 1.11 -6.18 37.06
CA GLU A 334 2.45 -6.38 37.62
C GLU A 334 3.56 -5.81 36.71
N MET A 335 3.21 -5.10 35.64
CA MET A 335 4.16 -4.61 34.63
C MET A 335 5.33 -3.80 35.23
N LEU A 336 5.03 -2.88 36.15
CA LEU A 336 6.06 -2.04 36.76
C LEU A 336 6.99 -2.84 37.68
N THR A 337 6.43 -3.79 38.45
CA THR A 337 7.21 -4.71 39.28
C THR A 337 8.13 -5.58 38.43
N CYS A 338 7.63 -6.13 37.32
CA CYS A 338 8.46 -6.88 36.39
C CYS A 338 9.54 -6.00 35.73
N ALA A 339 9.21 -4.74 35.41
CA ALA A 339 10.19 -3.80 34.84
C ALA A 339 11.31 -3.46 35.83
N ALA A 340 11.00 -3.36 37.14
CA ALA A 340 12.00 -3.18 38.19
C ALA A 340 13.02 -4.33 38.23
N GLU A 341 12.58 -5.54 37.95
CA GLU A 341 13.41 -6.75 37.91
C GLU A 341 14.05 -7.04 36.55
N ALA A 342 13.77 -6.24 35.53
CA ALA A 342 14.29 -6.46 34.18
C ALA A 342 15.48 -5.54 33.88
N ASP A 343 16.42 -6.05 33.09
CA ASP A 343 17.55 -5.27 32.57
C ASP A 343 17.21 -4.74 31.16
N VAL A 344 16.46 -5.53 30.38
CA VAL A 344 15.94 -5.15 29.06
C VAL A 344 14.43 -5.36 29.01
N VAL A 345 13.72 -4.34 28.57
CA VAL A 345 12.26 -4.31 28.42
C VAL A 345 11.90 -4.11 26.96
N PHE A 346 11.31 -5.13 26.34
CA PHE A 346 10.72 -5.05 25.01
C PHE A 346 9.24 -4.69 25.13
N THR A 347 8.80 -3.67 24.40
CA THR A 347 7.37 -3.29 24.34
C THR A 347 6.82 -3.49 22.92
N SER A 348 5.71 -4.22 22.82
CA SER A 348 5.08 -4.60 21.55
C SER A 348 3.56 -4.74 21.66
N THR A 349 2.91 -3.78 22.32
CA THR A 349 1.45 -3.76 22.50
C THR A 349 0.75 -2.83 21.50
N ALA A 350 -0.58 -2.95 21.41
CA ALA A 350 -1.43 -2.07 20.62
C ALA A 350 -2.01 -0.90 21.45
N SER A 351 -1.36 -0.51 22.55
CA SER A 351 -1.79 0.64 23.34
C SER A 351 -1.57 1.94 22.57
N GLU A 352 -2.56 2.83 22.58
CA GLU A 352 -2.49 4.16 21.96
C GLU A 352 -1.78 5.19 22.86
N THR A 353 -1.64 4.87 24.15
CA THR A 353 -0.97 5.70 25.15
C THR A 353 0.32 5.04 25.64
N PRO A 354 1.38 5.80 25.94
CA PRO A 354 2.58 5.24 26.54
C PRO A 354 2.29 4.49 27.85
N LEU A 355 2.83 3.28 27.97
CA LEU A 355 2.81 2.45 29.18
C LEU A 355 3.85 2.91 30.20
N PHE A 356 5.00 3.41 29.72
CA PHE A 356 6.06 3.95 30.57
C PHE A 356 6.19 5.46 30.37
N LEU A 357 6.15 6.18 31.48
CA LEU A 357 6.40 7.62 31.58
C LEU A 357 7.59 7.86 32.52
N LYS A 358 8.13 9.08 32.49
CA LYS A 358 9.30 9.47 33.30
C LYS A 358 9.12 9.19 34.79
N GLU A 359 7.92 9.41 35.33
CA GLU A 359 7.58 9.14 36.73
C GLU A 359 7.71 7.64 37.07
N HIS A 360 7.13 6.76 36.25
CA HIS A 360 7.18 5.32 36.46
C HIS A 360 8.60 4.76 36.43
N VAL A 361 9.47 5.33 35.58
CA VAL A 361 10.84 4.80 35.37
C VAL A 361 11.82 5.34 36.42
N LYS A 362 11.62 6.56 36.91
CA LYS A 362 12.46 7.15 37.98
C LYS A 362 12.39 6.36 39.28
N ASP A 363 11.24 5.79 39.59
CA ASP A 363 11.01 5.04 40.82
C ASP A 363 11.52 3.59 40.74
N LEU A 364 11.97 3.14 39.56
CA LEU A 364 12.53 1.80 39.40
C LEU A 364 13.93 1.72 40.00
N PRO A 365 14.30 0.59 40.62
CA PRO A 365 15.65 0.38 41.12
C PRO A 365 16.66 0.43 39.96
N ALA A 366 17.86 0.91 40.28
CA ALA A 366 18.99 0.90 39.37
C ALA A 366 19.33 -0.55 38.96
N VAL A 367 19.77 -0.70 37.72
CA VAL A 367 20.23 -1.97 37.18
C VAL A 367 21.68 -2.19 37.59
N GLY A 368 22.09 -3.44 37.77
CA GLY A 368 23.46 -3.80 38.13
C GLY A 368 24.50 -3.30 37.11
N GLN A 369 25.73 -3.07 37.57
CA GLN A 369 26.82 -2.60 36.70
C GLN A 369 27.26 -3.69 35.71
N GLU A 370 27.02 -4.96 36.03
CA GLU A 370 27.31 -6.13 35.19
C GLU A 370 26.56 -6.13 33.85
N THR A 371 25.40 -5.46 33.77
CA THR A 371 24.59 -5.29 32.55
C THR A 371 24.72 -3.87 31.97
N GLY A 372 25.69 -3.08 32.46
CA GLY A 372 26.00 -1.74 31.97
C GLY A 372 25.32 -0.60 32.75
N GLY A 373 24.69 -0.89 33.89
CA GLY A 373 24.14 0.11 34.81
C GLY A 373 22.91 0.88 34.29
N LEU A 374 22.39 0.53 33.12
CA LEU A 374 21.28 1.22 32.46
C LEU A 374 20.22 0.21 32.03
N ARG A 375 18.95 0.50 32.34
CA ARG A 375 17.82 -0.29 31.84
C ARG A 375 17.53 0.06 30.38
N LEU A 376 17.47 -0.95 29.52
CA LEU A 376 17.18 -0.74 28.11
C LEU A 376 15.68 -0.92 27.84
N PHE A 377 15.05 0.07 27.25
CA PHE A 377 13.69 0.00 26.74
C PHE A 377 13.74 -0.06 25.22
N VAL A 378 13.28 -1.16 24.63
CA VAL A 378 13.22 -1.36 23.18
C VAL A 378 11.75 -1.41 22.77
N ASP A 379 11.28 -0.31 22.18
CA ASP A 379 9.90 -0.10 21.76
C ASP A 379 9.76 -0.34 20.25
N ILE A 380 9.02 -1.38 19.91
CA ILE A 380 8.69 -1.74 18.52
C ILE A 380 7.22 -1.48 18.19
N SER A 381 6.52 -0.72 19.05
CA SER A 381 5.12 -0.32 18.86
C SER A 381 5.00 1.08 18.23
N VAL A 382 3.95 1.26 17.44
CA VAL A 382 3.52 2.56 16.91
C VAL A 382 1.97 2.59 16.98
N PRO A 383 1.35 3.46 17.80
CA PRO A 383 1.95 4.45 18.69
C PRO A 383 2.90 3.87 19.75
N ARG A 384 3.84 4.70 20.22
CA ARG A 384 4.88 4.25 21.15
C ARG A 384 4.31 3.88 22.51
N ASN A 385 4.81 2.79 23.07
CA ASN A 385 4.50 2.33 24.41
C ASN A 385 5.46 2.91 25.46
N VAL A 386 6.58 3.50 25.06
CA VAL A 386 7.51 4.20 25.95
C VAL A 386 7.52 5.68 25.60
N GLY A 387 7.18 6.54 26.56
CA GLY A 387 7.14 7.98 26.35
C GLY A 387 8.54 8.54 26.09
N SER A 388 8.66 9.52 25.19
CA SER A 388 9.95 10.15 24.85
C SER A 388 10.66 10.74 26.06
N CYS A 389 9.90 11.21 27.06
CA CYS A 389 10.42 11.74 28.33
C CYS A 389 11.21 10.72 29.18
N VAL A 390 11.11 9.42 28.90
CA VAL A 390 11.89 8.38 29.59
C VAL A 390 13.37 8.45 29.21
N ALA A 391 13.70 8.98 28.02
CA ALA A 391 15.10 9.15 27.60
C ALA A 391 15.88 10.17 28.46
N ASP A 392 15.19 11.03 29.21
CA ASP A 392 15.81 11.99 30.15
C ASP A 392 16.24 11.33 31.47
N VAL A 393 15.91 10.07 31.71
CA VAL A 393 16.22 9.38 32.97
C VAL A 393 17.62 8.78 32.87
N GLU A 394 18.53 9.20 33.74
CA GLU A 394 19.95 8.80 33.69
C GLU A 394 20.17 7.29 33.78
N THR A 395 19.26 6.55 34.42
CA THR A 395 19.33 5.09 34.61
C THR A 395 18.65 4.30 33.50
N ALA A 396 18.15 4.95 32.43
CA ALA A 396 17.42 4.29 31.35
C ALA A 396 17.91 4.74 29.96
N ARG A 397 17.77 3.86 28.98
CA ARG A 397 17.92 4.19 27.55
C ARG A 397 16.71 3.68 26.78
N VAL A 398 16.21 4.51 25.87
CA VAL A 398 15.06 4.17 25.03
C VAL A 398 15.51 4.05 23.59
N TYR A 399 15.08 2.96 22.95
CA TYR A 399 15.22 2.71 21.53
C TYR A 399 13.83 2.49 20.95
N ASN A 400 13.55 3.14 19.83
CA ASN A 400 12.30 2.98 19.09
C ASN A 400 12.55 2.28 17.74
N VAL A 401 11.51 2.14 16.93
CA VAL A 401 11.59 1.48 15.61
C VAL A 401 12.59 2.16 14.65
N ASP A 402 12.81 3.47 14.77
CA ASP A 402 13.74 4.22 13.91
C ASP A 402 15.21 3.90 14.23
N ASP A 403 15.52 3.56 15.48
CA ASP A 403 16.89 3.21 15.95
C ASP A 403 17.35 1.84 15.45
N LEU A 404 16.40 0.98 15.04
CA LEU A 404 16.69 -0.35 14.49
C LEU A 404 17.47 -0.29 13.17
N LYS A 405 17.50 0.87 12.50
CA LYS A 405 18.29 1.10 11.27
C LYS A 405 19.78 0.78 11.45
N GLU A 406 20.33 0.95 12.66
CA GLU A 406 21.74 0.67 12.96
C GLU A 406 22.10 -0.80 12.71
N VAL A 407 21.24 -1.71 13.14
CA VAL A 407 21.45 -3.17 13.03
C VAL A 407 21.31 -3.64 11.59
N VAL A 408 20.36 -3.06 10.86
CA VAL A 408 20.00 -3.55 9.53
C VAL A 408 21.05 -3.17 8.49
N ALA A 409 21.99 -2.25 8.76
CA ALA A 409 22.98 -1.79 7.77
C ALA A 409 24.05 -2.82 7.36
N ALA A 410 24.17 -3.97 8.05
CA ALA A 410 25.30 -4.89 7.91
C ALA A 410 25.33 -5.80 6.66
N ASN A 411 24.24 -5.93 5.88
CA ASN A 411 24.16 -6.87 4.73
C ASN A 411 23.71 -6.19 3.43
N LYS A 412 24.36 -5.11 3.00
CA LYS A 412 23.88 -4.28 1.87
C LYS A 412 24.06 -4.93 0.49
N GLU A 413 25.16 -5.64 0.23
CA GLU A 413 25.50 -6.12 -1.12
C GLU A 413 24.58 -7.25 -1.62
N ASP A 414 24.40 -8.31 -0.83
CA ASP A 414 23.47 -9.40 -1.19
C ASP A 414 22.03 -8.91 -1.36
N ARG A 415 21.65 -7.90 -0.59
CA ARG A 415 20.33 -7.27 -0.65
C ARG A 415 20.12 -6.46 -1.92
N LEU A 416 21.14 -5.73 -2.37
CA LEU A 416 21.10 -4.99 -3.63
C LEU A 416 20.86 -5.91 -4.83
N ARG A 417 21.56 -7.06 -4.89
CA ARG A 417 21.36 -8.05 -5.95
C ARG A 417 19.90 -8.56 -5.99
N LYS A 418 19.37 -9.01 -4.85
CA LYS A 418 17.99 -9.51 -4.75
C LYS A 418 16.96 -8.41 -5.06
N ALA A 419 17.25 -7.16 -4.68
CA ALA A 419 16.40 -6.03 -5.02
C ALA A 419 16.35 -5.76 -6.53
N MET A 420 17.47 -5.92 -7.26
CA MET A 420 17.48 -5.76 -8.72
C MET A 420 16.59 -6.80 -9.43
N GLU A 421 16.66 -8.06 -9.01
CA GLU A 421 15.78 -9.13 -9.56
C GLU A 421 14.31 -8.84 -9.27
N ALA A 422 14.00 -8.41 -8.05
CA ALA A 422 12.64 -8.03 -7.66
C ALA A 422 12.10 -6.84 -8.46
N GLN A 423 12.96 -5.86 -8.77
CA GLN A 423 12.56 -4.70 -9.56
C GLN A 423 12.19 -5.04 -11.01
N ALA A 424 12.81 -6.07 -11.61
CA ALA A 424 12.41 -6.55 -12.92
C ALA A 424 10.98 -7.09 -12.93
N ILE A 425 10.61 -7.88 -11.90
CA ILE A 425 9.25 -8.40 -11.71
C ILE A 425 8.26 -7.24 -11.48
N ILE A 426 8.61 -6.28 -10.63
CA ILE A 426 7.75 -5.13 -10.33
C ILE A 426 7.50 -4.29 -11.58
N ALA A 427 8.52 -4.05 -12.41
CA ALA A 427 8.37 -3.30 -13.66
C ALA A 427 7.48 -4.01 -14.68
N GLU A 428 7.55 -5.34 -14.77
CA GLU A 428 6.65 -6.15 -15.59
C GLU A 428 5.20 -6.02 -15.11
N GLU A 429 4.98 -6.27 -13.82
CA GLU A 429 3.64 -6.26 -13.22
C GLU A 429 3.01 -4.86 -13.21
N SER A 430 3.81 -3.81 -13.06
CA SER A 430 3.34 -2.42 -13.14
C SER A 430 2.77 -2.14 -14.53
N LYS A 431 3.44 -2.58 -15.60
CA LYS A 431 2.89 -2.46 -16.97
C LYS A 431 1.60 -3.25 -17.16
N GLN A 432 1.52 -4.45 -16.59
CA GLN A 432 0.30 -5.26 -16.66
C GLN A 432 -0.86 -4.60 -15.90
N PHE A 433 -0.60 -4.02 -14.74
CA PHE A 433 -1.60 -3.28 -13.96
C PHE A 433 -2.08 -2.03 -14.69
N GLU A 434 -1.17 -1.24 -15.25
CA GLU A 434 -1.54 -0.04 -16.00
C GLU A 434 -2.39 -0.40 -17.24
N ALA A 435 -2.03 -1.48 -17.95
CA ALA A 435 -2.85 -1.99 -19.05
C ALA A 435 -4.24 -2.47 -18.60
N TRP A 436 -4.31 -3.13 -17.44
CA TRP A 436 -5.58 -3.51 -16.83
C TRP A 436 -6.41 -2.29 -16.41
N ARG A 437 -5.80 -1.26 -15.84
CA ARG A 437 -6.48 -0.03 -15.44
C ARG A 437 -7.06 0.68 -16.66
N ASP A 438 -6.27 0.83 -17.72
CA ASP A 438 -6.70 1.49 -18.94
C ASP A 438 -7.83 0.70 -19.63
N SER A 439 -7.87 -0.64 -19.50
CA SER A 439 -9.00 -1.44 -19.99
C SER A 439 -10.31 -1.18 -19.24
N LEU A 440 -10.26 -0.60 -18.03
CA LEU A 440 -11.47 -0.18 -17.30
C LEU A 440 -12.13 1.05 -17.93
N GLU A 441 -11.40 1.88 -18.69
CA GLU A 441 -11.96 3.06 -19.38
C GLU A 441 -13.07 2.68 -20.37
N THR A 442 -13.07 1.44 -20.88
CA THR A 442 -14.08 0.96 -21.84
C THR A 442 -15.40 0.58 -21.17
N VAL A 443 -15.40 0.31 -19.86
CA VAL A 443 -16.58 -0.20 -19.14
C VAL A 443 -17.76 0.78 -19.19
N PRO A 444 -17.60 2.09 -18.98
CA PRO A 444 -18.66 3.07 -19.21
C PRO A 444 -19.23 3.01 -20.63
N THR A 445 -18.38 2.94 -21.65
CA THR A 445 -18.79 2.88 -23.06
C THR A 445 -19.61 1.61 -23.35
N ILE A 446 -19.22 0.46 -22.80
CA ILE A 446 -20.00 -0.79 -22.89
C ILE A 446 -21.40 -0.61 -22.28
N LYS A 447 -21.51 0.03 -21.11
CA LYS A 447 -22.81 0.31 -20.47
C LYS A 447 -23.65 1.24 -21.34
N LYS A 448 -23.06 2.31 -21.88
CA LYS A 448 -23.74 3.28 -22.76
C LYS A 448 -24.27 2.61 -24.03
N LEU A 449 -23.46 1.81 -24.70
CA LEU A 449 -23.85 1.09 -25.91
C LEU A 449 -25.02 0.13 -25.67
N ARG A 450 -24.99 -0.61 -24.56
CA ARG A 450 -26.13 -1.48 -24.17
C ARG A 450 -27.40 -0.69 -23.91
N ALA A 451 -27.32 0.44 -23.20
CA ALA A 451 -28.47 1.29 -22.92
C ALA A 451 -29.05 1.90 -24.20
N TYR A 452 -28.20 2.31 -25.14
CA TYR A 452 -28.60 2.80 -26.46
C TYR A 452 -29.37 1.73 -27.24
N ALA A 453 -28.81 0.52 -27.34
CA ALA A 453 -29.44 -0.58 -28.07
C ALA A 453 -30.76 -1.03 -27.43
N GLU A 454 -30.84 -1.09 -26.10
CA GLU A 454 -32.07 -1.46 -25.39
C GLU A 454 -33.18 -0.43 -25.61
N ARG A 455 -32.84 0.86 -25.69
CA ARG A 455 -33.80 1.93 -26.01
C ARG A 455 -34.42 1.73 -27.39
N ILE A 456 -33.60 1.44 -28.40
CA ILE A 456 -34.08 1.15 -29.76
C ILE A 456 -34.94 -0.10 -29.76
N ARG A 457 -34.49 -1.17 -29.09
CA ARG A 457 -35.21 -2.44 -29.00
C ARG A 457 -36.59 -2.24 -28.39
N ALA A 458 -36.68 -1.55 -27.26
CA ALA A 458 -37.94 -1.29 -26.57
C ALA A 458 -38.89 -0.46 -27.44
N ALA A 459 -38.40 0.62 -28.06
CA ALA A 459 -39.20 1.48 -28.92
C ALA A 459 -39.75 0.73 -30.15
N GLU A 460 -38.94 -0.10 -30.81
CA GLU A 460 -39.39 -0.88 -31.97
C GLU A 460 -40.29 -2.06 -31.58
N LEU A 461 -40.04 -2.68 -30.42
CA LEU A 461 -40.92 -3.71 -29.88
C LEU A 461 -42.30 -3.15 -29.57
N ASP A 462 -42.39 -1.98 -28.92
CA ASP A 462 -43.67 -1.34 -28.59
C ASP A 462 -44.44 -0.94 -29.85
N LYS A 463 -43.75 -0.38 -30.87
CA LYS A 463 -44.36 -0.09 -32.18
C LYS A 463 -44.88 -1.35 -32.89
N CYS A 464 -44.14 -2.45 -32.79
CA CYS A 464 -44.55 -3.73 -33.37
C CYS A 464 -45.80 -4.26 -32.66
N LEU A 465 -45.79 -4.26 -31.32
CA LEU A 465 -46.92 -4.71 -30.52
C LEU A 465 -48.16 -3.84 -30.74
N SER A 466 -48.03 -2.51 -30.86
CA SER A 466 -49.16 -1.62 -31.14
C SER A 466 -49.81 -1.88 -32.51
N LYS A 467 -49.04 -2.37 -33.49
CA LYS A 467 -49.55 -2.70 -34.83
C LYS A 467 -50.20 -4.07 -34.91
N MET A 468 -49.86 -4.98 -34.00
CA MET A 468 -50.37 -6.36 -33.99
C MET A 468 -51.75 -6.50 -33.30
N GLY A 469 -52.27 -5.43 -32.65
CA GLY A 469 -53.60 -5.39 -32.03
C GLY A 469 -53.67 -6.01 -30.62
N ASP A 470 -54.84 -5.93 -29.97
CA ASP A 470 -55.01 -6.37 -28.57
C ASP A 470 -55.18 -7.90 -28.38
N ASP A 471 -55.47 -8.66 -29.45
CA ASP A 471 -55.71 -10.12 -29.42
C ASP A 471 -54.43 -10.99 -29.44
N ILE A 472 -53.27 -10.42 -29.05
CA ILE A 472 -51.99 -11.14 -29.07
C ILE A 472 -51.89 -12.08 -27.85
N SER A 473 -51.78 -13.38 -28.12
CA SER A 473 -51.43 -14.38 -27.10
C SER A 473 -50.12 -14.01 -26.38
N LYS A 474 -50.08 -14.20 -25.05
CA LYS A 474 -48.87 -14.03 -24.23
C LYS A 474 -47.66 -14.81 -24.79
N LYS A 475 -47.90 -15.97 -25.42
CA LYS A 475 -46.84 -16.79 -26.04
C LYS A 475 -46.20 -16.07 -27.24
N THR A 476 -47.02 -15.45 -28.08
CA THR A 476 -46.56 -14.69 -29.26
C THR A 476 -45.81 -13.43 -28.83
N ARG A 477 -46.33 -12.69 -27.83
CA ARG A 477 -45.64 -11.52 -27.28
C ARG A 477 -44.25 -11.85 -26.76
N ARG A 478 -44.11 -12.98 -26.06
CA ARG A 478 -42.81 -13.47 -25.58
C ARG A 478 -41.87 -13.88 -26.72
N ALA A 479 -42.37 -14.57 -27.74
CA ALA A 479 -41.57 -14.95 -28.90
C ALA A 479 -41.00 -13.72 -29.66
N VAL A 480 -41.78 -12.64 -29.78
CA VAL A 480 -41.33 -11.38 -30.40
C VAL A 480 -40.30 -10.66 -29.51
N ASP A 481 -40.50 -10.64 -28.19
CA ASP A 481 -39.49 -10.11 -27.25
C ASP A 481 -38.17 -10.88 -27.35
N ASP A 482 -38.21 -12.22 -27.32
CA ASP A 482 -37.05 -13.09 -27.45
C ASP A 482 -36.33 -12.91 -28.79
N LEU A 483 -37.07 -12.76 -29.89
CA LEU A 483 -36.51 -12.45 -31.21
C LEU A 483 -35.77 -11.10 -31.19
N SER A 484 -36.39 -10.05 -30.66
CA SER A 484 -35.79 -8.71 -30.59
C SER A 484 -34.51 -8.70 -29.75
N ARG A 485 -34.51 -9.39 -28.60
CA ARG A 485 -33.34 -9.56 -27.73
C ARG A 485 -32.25 -10.36 -28.43
N GLY A 486 -32.62 -11.43 -29.13
CA GLY A 486 -31.70 -12.26 -29.90
C GLY A 486 -30.94 -11.47 -30.96
N ILE A 487 -31.64 -10.59 -31.70
CA ILE A 487 -31.04 -9.71 -32.71
C ILE A 487 -30.05 -8.74 -32.05
N VAL A 488 -30.48 -8.02 -31.01
CA VAL A 488 -29.63 -7.05 -30.29
C VAL A 488 -28.39 -7.72 -29.70
N ASN A 489 -28.56 -8.87 -29.03
CA ASN A 489 -27.44 -9.61 -28.44
C ASN A 489 -26.43 -10.07 -29.49
N LYS A 490 -26.89 -10.56 -30.66
CA LYS A 490 -26.00 -10.96 -31.76
C LYS A 490 -25.27 -9.77 -32.39
N LEU A 491 -25.94 -8.64 -32.58
CA LEU A 491 -25.32 -7.42 -33.12
C LEU A 491 -24.28 -6.83 -32.15
N LEU A 492 -24.59 -6.82 -30.86
CA LEU A 492 -23.70 -6.27 -29.85
C LEU A 492 -22.54 -7.20 -29.47
N HIS A 493 -22.64 -8.51 -29.76
CA HIS A 493 -21.60 -9.48 -29.39
C HIS A 493 -20.22 -9.08 -29.88
N GLY A 494 -20.08 -8.76 -31.18
CA GLY A 494 -18.81 -8.36 -31.80
C GLY A 494 -18.18 -7.14 -31.13
N PRO A 495 -18.85 -5.96 -31.13
CA PRO A 495 -18.34 -4.76 -30.47
C PRO A 495 -18.05 -4.94 -28.98
N MET A 496 -18.90 -5.67 -28.24
CA MET A 496 -18.67 -5.93 -26.81
C MET A 496 -17.41 -6.78 -26.56
N GLN A 497 -17.13 -7.75 -27.44
CA GLN A 497 -15.93 -8.59 -27.36
C GLN A 497 -14.66 -7.79 -27.68
N HIS A 498 -14.74 -6.81 -28.60
CA HIS A 498 -13.60 -5.96 -28.97
C HIS A 498 -13.35 -4.79 -28.00
N LEU A 499 -14.31 -4.51 -27.10
CA LEU A 499 -14.14 -3.56 -25.99
C LEU A 499 -13.68 -4.21 -24.68
N ARG A 500 -13.80 -5.54 -24.56
CA ARG A 500 -13.28 -6.28 -23.41
C ARG A 500 -11.81 -6.62 -23.68
N CYS A 501 -10.93 -6.07 -22.84
CA CYS A 501 -9.52 -6.44 -22.75
C CYS A 501 -9.30 -7.17 -21.43
N ASP A 502 -9.46 -8.48 -21.47
CA ASP A 502 -8.87 -9.42 -20.55
C ASP A 502 -7.42 -9.60 -21.01
N GLY A 503 -6.45 -9.16 -20.20
CA GLY A 503 -5.02 -9.02 -20.54
C GLY A 503 -4.27 -10.28 -21.01
N SER A 504 -4.99 -11.34 -21.40
CA SER A 504 -4.53 -12.52 -22.11
C SER A 504 -4.61 -12.42 -23.64
N ASP A 505 -5.31 -11.42 -24.20
CA ASP A 505 -5.46 -11.28 -25.65
C ASP A 505 -4.25 -10.58 -26.31
N SER A 506 -3.82 -11.05 -27.49
CA SER A 506 -2.73 -10.43 -28.28
C SER A 506 -3.08 -9.05 -28.88
N ARG A 507 -4.26 -8.51 -28.53
CA ARG A 507 -4.77 -7.24 -29.04
C ARG A 507 -4.12 -6.11 -28.27
N THR A 508 -3.66 -5.09 -28.99
CA THR A 508 -3.06 -3.95 -28.32
C THR A 508 -4.14 -3.14 -27.60
N LEU A 509 -3.83 -2.68 -26.38
CA LEU A 509 -4.68 -1.75 -25.63
C LEU A 509 -5.08 -0.53 -26.48
N SER A 510 -4.20 -0.09 -27.38
CA SER A 510 -4.45 0.98 -28.36
C SER A 510 -5.66 0.68 -29.24
N GLU A 511 -5.72 -0.49 -29.87
CA GLU A 511 -6.85 -0.90 -30.71
C GLU A 511 -8.16 -0.89 -29.93
N THR A 512 -8.13 -1.31 -28.67
CA THR A 512 -9.32 -1.36 -27.82
C THR A 512 -9.83 0.06 -27.48
N LEU A 513 -8.93 0.99 -27.18
CA LEU A 513 -9.27 2.40 -26.94
C LEU A 513 -9.72 3.10 -28.23
N GLU A 514 -9.11 2.78 -29.37
CA GLU A 514 -9.53 3.27 -30.69
C GLU A 514 -10.95 2.79 -31.03
N ASN A 515 -11.25 1.51 -30.79
CA ASN A 515 -12.59 0.94 -30.94
C ASN A 515 -13.60 1.65 -30.04
N MET A 516 -13.23 1.96 -28.79
CA MET A 516 -14.07 2.74 -27.89
C MET A 516 -14.40 4.12 -28.46
N HIS A 517 -13.40 4.87 -28.92
CA HIS A 517 -13.59 6.18 -29.53
C HIS A 517 -14.41 6.12 -30.83
N ALA A 518 -14.20 5.09 -31.66
CA ALA A 518 -14.98 4.87 -32.86
C ALA A 518 -16.46 4.64 -32.54
N LEU A 519 -16.76 3.79 -31.54
CA LEU A 519 -18.14 3.54 -31.11
C LEU A 519 -18.80 4.78 -30.50
N ASN A 520 -18.07 5.56 -29.69
CA ASN A 520 -18.58 6.83 -29.16
C ASN A 520 -18.96 7.79 -30.29
N ARG A 521 -18.18 7.83 -31.39
CA ARG A 521 -18.45 8.66 -32.57
C ARG A 521 -19.60 8.13 -33.41
N MET A 522 -19.60 6.84 -33.73
CA MET A 522 -20.59 6.20 -34.61
C MET A 522 -21.99 6.22 -34.00
N PHE A 523 -22.10 6.04 -32.69
CA PHE A 523 -23.38 5.97 -31.98
C PHE A 523 -23.67 7.23 -31.14
N SER A 524 -22.80 8.26 -31.22
CA SER A 524 -22.94 9.52 -30.45
C SER A 524 -23.20 9.31 -28.94
N LEU A 525 -22.50 8.32 -28.36
CA LEU A 525 -22.76 7.86 -26.98
C LEU A 525 -22.40 8.91 -25.90
N GLU A 526 -21.59 9.91 -26.23
CA GLU A 526 -21.20 10.99 -25.31
C GLU A 526 -22.22 12.13 -25.28
N THR A 527 -22.81 12.48 -26.43
CA THR A 527 -23.73 13.61 -26.61
C THR A 527 -25.14 13.32 -26.07
N GLU A 528 -25.60 12.07 -26.15
CA GLU A 528 -26.96 11.73 -25.73
C GLU A 528 -27.19 11.87 -24.22
N ILE A 529 -26.15 11.71 -23.40
CA ILE A 529 -26.26 11.83 -21.95
C ILE A 529 -26.34 13.28 -21.51
N SER A 530 -25.58 14.21 -22.11
CA SER A 530 -25.72 15.63 -21.72
C SER A 530 -27.14 16.14 -21.99
N VAL A 531 -27.75 15.70 -23.10
CA VAL A 531 -29.14 16.03 -23.44
C VAL A 531 -30.14 15.33 -22.52
N LEU A 532 -29.87 14.09 -22.08
CA LEU A 532 -30.75 13.34 -21.19
C LEU A 532 -30.66 13.83 -19.75
N GLU A 533 -29.46 14.11 -19.23
CA GLU A 533 -29.23 14.72 -17.92
C GLU A 533 -29.84 16.12 -17.86
N GLN A 534 -29.71 16.93 -18.91
CA GLN A 534 -30.43 18.21 -19.01
C GLN A 534 -31.95 18.04 -19.00
N LYS A 535 -32.50 17.04 -19.69
CA LYS A 535 -33.96 16.76 -19.68
C LYS A 535 -34.44 16.24 -18.33
N ILE A 536 -33.67 15.41 -17.64
CA ILE A 536 -33.99 14.91 -16.31
C ILE A 536 -33.90 16.06 -15.29
N ARG A 537 -32.86 16.89 -15.36
CA ARG A 537 -32.70 18.08 -14.50
C ARG A 537 -33.86 19.07 -14.69
N ALA A 538 -34.22 19.36 -15.94
CA ALA A 538 -35.37 20.21 -16.26
C ALA A 538 -36.70 19.62 -15.74
N LYS A 539 -36.89 18.30 -15.78
CA LYS A 539 -38.08 17.65 -15.20
C LYS A 539 -38.08 17.70 -13.68
N VAL A 540 -36.94 17.48 -13.02
CA VAL A 540 -36.84 17.55 -11.55
C VAL A 540 -37.09 18.98 -11.05
N GLU A 541 -36.54 19.99 -11.73
CA GLU A 541 -36.81 21.41 -11.43
C GLU A 541 -38.28 21.81 -11.69
N GLN A 542 -38.95 21.19 -12.66
CA GLN A 542 -40.40 21.38 -12.89
C GLN A 542 -41.29 20.67 -11.88
N THR A 543 -40.77 19.67 -11.17
CA THR A 543 -41.55 18.92 -10.16
C THR A 543 -41.32 19.48 -8.75
N GLN A 544 -40.31 20.33 -8.57
CA GLN A 544 -39.99 21.04 -7.33
C GLN A 544 -40.53 22.48 -7.28
N LYS A 545 -41.06 23.00 -8.39
CA LYS A 545 -41.92 24.20 -8.43
C LYS A 545 -43.38 23.77 -8.37
#